data_AF-A0A534AGC3-F1
#
_entry.id   AF-A0A534AGC3-F1
#
_cell.length_a   1.000
_cell.length_b   1.000
_cell.length_c   1.000
_cell.angle_alpha   90.00
_cell.angle_beta   90.00
_cell.angle_gamma   90.00
#
_symmetry.space_group_name_H-M   'P 1'
#
loop_
_entity.id
_entity.type
_entity.pdbx_description
1 polymer ?
#
loop_
_entity_poly.entity_id
_entity_poly.type
_entity_poly.pdbx_seq_one_letter_code
_entity_poly.pdbx_strand_id
1 'polypeptide(L)'
;MSTPGAKPVLVAWSGGKDAACALERLRVDPAWRVAGIVTTVTQGYERIAIHGVRRALLEKQAARLDLPLYEAQIPPQASNE
;
A
#
# COMPACT_ATOMS: atom_id res chain seq x y z
N MET A 1 -17.31 13.16 -3.60
CA MET A 1 -18.19 13.34 -2.42
C MET A 1 -18.16 12.04 -1.64
N SER A 2 -17.68 12.06 -0.39
CA SER A 2 -17.58 10.85 0.44
C SER A 2 -18.97 10.38 0.85
N THR A 3 -19.29 9.11 0.59
CA THR A 3 -20.55 8.49 1.03
C THR A 3 -20.62 8.48 2.55
N PRO A 4 -21.64 9.07 3.18
CA PRO A 4 -21.84 8.96 4.63
C PRO A 4 -22.01 7.48 4.99
N GLY A 5 -21.12 6.94 5.85
CA GLY A 5 -21.15 5.54 6.29
C GLY A 5 -20.06 4.62 5.71
N ALA A 6 -19.28 5.07 4.71
CA ALA A 6 -18.20 4.26 4.16
C ALA A 6 -17.05 4.07 5.19
N LYS A 7 -16.67 2.81 5.45
CA LYS A 7 -15.61 2.45 6.40
C LYS A 7 -14.24 2.74 5.79
N PRO A 8 -13.35 3.49 6.46
CA PRO A 8 -12.00 3.72 5.96
C PRO A 8 -11.19 2.42 5.96
N VAL A 9 -10.36 2.25 4.94
CA VAL A 9 -9.48 1.09 4.78
C VAL A 9 -8.12 1.49 4.22
N LEU A 10 -7.06 0.85 4.71
CA LEU A 10 -5.73 0.85 4.10
C LEU A 10 -5.53 -0.45 3.34
N VAL A 11 -4.95 -0.37 2.15
CA VAL A 11 -4.68 -1.56 1.32
C VAL A 11 -3.23 -1.97 1.45
N ALA A 12 -2.98 -3.22 1.81
CA ALA A 12 -1.64 -3.79 1.77
C ALA A 12 -1.12 -3.81 0.32
N TRP A 13 -0.03 -3.10 0.06
CA TRP A 13 0.43 -2.79 -1.28
C TRP A 13 1.83 -3.33 -1.55
N SER A 14 1.91 -4.39 -2.34
CA SER A 14 3.17 -4.96 -2.84
C SER A 14 3.63 -4.34 -4.16
N GLY A 15 2.78 -3.54 -4.82
CA GLY A 15 3.00 -3.04 -6.18
C GLY A 15 2.64 -4.03 -7.29
N GLY A 16 2.16 -5.23 -6.94
CA GLY A 16 1.76 -6.27 -7.89
C GLY A 16 0.30 -6.22 -8.32
N LYS A 17 -0.05 -7.08 -9.29
CA LYS A 17 -1.40 -7.17 -9.88
C LYS A 17 -2.49 -7.50 -8.86
N ASP A 18 -2.20 -8.33 -7.86
CA ASP A 18 -3.20 -8.79 -6.89
C ASP A 18 -3.58 -7.64 -5.93
N ALA A 19 -2.59 -6.85 -5.50
CA ALA A 19 -2.84 -5.63 -4.72
C ALA A 19 -3.62 -4.58 -5.53
N ALA A 20 -3.32 -4.44 -6.83
CA ALA A 20 -4.06 -3.55 -7.72
C ALA A 20 -5.53 -4.00 -7.91
N CYS A 21 -5.77 -5.32 -8.05
CA CYS A 21 -7.10 -5.89 -8.16
C CYS A 21 -7.91 -5.68 -6.86
N ALA A 22 -7.29 -5.91 -5.70
CA ALA A 22 -7.92 -5.66 -4.40
C ALA A 22 -8.27 -4.19 -4.20
N LEU A 23 -7.35 -3.28 -4.57
CA LEU A 23 -7.61 -1.84 -4.55
C LEU A 23 -8.82 -1.46 -5.40
N GLU A 24 -8.89 -1.97 -6.63
CA GLU A 24 -10.00 -1.65 -7.52
C GLU A 24 -11.33 -2.18 -6.99
N ARG A 25 -11.33 -3.39 -6.43
CA ARG A 25 -12.55 -3.96 -5.83
C ARG A 25 -13.08 -3.13 -4.66
N LEU A 26 -12.21 -2.52 -3.88
CA LEU A 26 -12.56 -1.62 -2.78
C LEU A 26 -13.02 -0.24 -3.26
N ARG A 27 -12.52 0.26 -4.39
CA ARG A 27 -12.91 1.56 -4.95
C ARG A 27 -14.34 1.57 -5.50
N VAL A 28 -14.79 0.44 -6.04
CA VAL A 28 -16.14 0.31 -6.62
C VAL A 28 -17.21 -0.05 -5.61
N ASP A 29 -16.83 -0.47 -4.40
CA ASP A 29 -17.75 -0.83 -3.32
C ASP A 29 -18.01 0.38 -2.42
N PRO A 30 -19.24 0.93 -2.39
CA PRO A 30 -19.56 2.13 -1.61
C PRO A 30 -19.48 1.92 -0.10
N ALA A 31 -19.37 0.69 0.39
CA ALA A 31 -19.14 0.39 1.80
C ALA A 31 -17.75 0.83 2.27
N TRP A 32 -16.80 1.05 1.36
CA TRP A 32 -15.41 1.34 1.68
C TRP A 32 -14.96 2.71 1.19
N ARG A 33 -14.08 3.32 1.98
CA ARG A 33 -13.30 4.50 1.57
C ARG A 33 -11.83 4.16 1.65
N VAL A 34 -11.19 3.98 0.50
CA VAL A 34 -9.73 3.78 0.44
C VAL A 34 -9.04 5.04 0.95
N ALA A 35 -8.42 4.94 2.13
CA ALA A 35 -7.77 6.06 2.81
C ALA A 35 -6.27 6.16 2.45
N GLY A 36 -5.70 5.10 1.87
CA GLY A 36 -4.31 5.03 1.47
C GLY A 36 -3.86 3.59 1.23
N ILE A 37 -2.56 3.45 0.97
CA ILE A 37 -1.88 2.17 0.82
C ILE A 37 -0.80 2.01 1.88
N VAL A 38 -0.54 0.79 2.32
CA VAL A 38 0.49 0.47 3.31
C VAL A 38 1.44 -0.59 2.80
N THR A 39 2.73 -0.43 3.04
CA THR A 39 3.74 -1.41 2.62
C THR A 39 4.90 -1.51 3.60
N THR A 40 5.51 -2.68 3.67
CA THR A 40 6.66 -2.95 4.53
C THR A 40 7.95 -2.69 3.77
N VAL A 41 8.80 -1.84 4.32
CA VAL A 41 10.10 -1.46 3.72
C VAL A 41 11.22 -1.90 4.65
N THR A 42 12.20 -2.63 4.13
CA THR A 42 13.40 -2.97 4.90
C THR A 42 14.36 -1.80 4.90
N GLN A 43 14.76 -1.34 6.08
CA GLN A 43 15.71 -0.24 6.24
C GLN A 43 17.05 -0.56 5.55
N GLY A 44 17.69 0.46 4.97
CA GLY A 44 19.03 0.36 4.38
C GLY A 44 19.10 -0.25 2.97
N TYR A 45 18.03 -0.87 2.47
CA TYR A 45 18.01 -1.46 1.12
C TYR A 45 17.23 -0.63 0.08
N GLU A 46 16.49 0.40 0.50
CA GLU A 46 15.61 1.24 -0.35
C GLU A 46 14.70 0.41 -1.28
N ARG A 47 14.24 -0.75 -0.78
CA ARG A 47 13.43 -1.72 -1.51
C ARG A 47 12.30 -2.25 -0.65
N ILE A 48 11.16 -2.53 -1.29
CA ILE A 48 10.06 -3.29 -0.68
C ILE A 48 10.58 -4.68 -0.32
N ALA A 49 10.22 -5.16 0.87
CA ALA A 49 10.57 -6.49 1.34
C ALA A 49 10.10 -7.58 0.34
N ILE A 50 10.84 -8.68 0.23
CA ILE A 50 10.55 -9.88 -0.57
C ILE A 50 10.66 -9.70 -2.10
N HIS A 51 10.11 -8.64 -2.69
CA HIS A 51 10.06 -8.49 -4.16
C HIS A 51 11.19 -7.61 -4.74
N GLY A 52 11.99 -6.97 -3.90
CA GLY A 52 13.14 -6.18 -4.34
C GLY A 52 12.78 -4.96 -5.19
N VAL A 53 11.52 -4.54 -5.22
CA VAL A 53 11.06 -3.35 -5.94
C VAL A 53 11.66 -2.11 -5.28
N ARG A 54 12.22 -1.19 -6.07
CA ARG A 54 12.79 0.07 -5.55
C ARG A 54 11.70 0.94 -4.93
N ARG A 55 12.00 1.56 -3.78
CA ARG A 55 11.13 2.52 -3.10
C ARG A 55 10.67 3.67 -4.01
N ALA A 56 11.56 4.17 -4.87
CA ALA A 56 11.22 5.20 -5.84
C ALA A 56 10.11 4.78 -6.84
N LEU A 57 9.98 3.47 -7.15
CA LEU A 57 8.86 3.00 -7.99
C LEU A 57 7.56 2.94 -7.19
N LEU A 58 7.63 2.50 -5.93
CA LEU A 58 6.50 2.49 -5.00
C LEU A 58 5.92 3.90 -4.80
N GLU A 59 6.78 4.91 -4.58
CA GLU A 59 6.36 6.31 -4.45
C GLU A 59 5.67 6.81 -5.72
N LYS A 60 6.21 6.49 -6.90
CA LYS A 60 5.57 6.82 -8.19
C LYS A 60 4.22 6.13 -8.37
N GLN A 61 4.08 4.88 -7.91
CA GLN A 61 2.80 4.17 -7.91
C GLN A 61 1.79 4.88 -7.00
N ALA A 62 2.18 5.21 -5.75
CA ALA A 62 1.32 5.93 -4.81
C ALA A 62 0.85 7.28 -5.37
N ALA A 63 1.78 8.06 -5.93
CA ALA A 63 1.48 9.33 -6.59
C ALA A 63 0.52 9.15 -7.78
N ARG A 64 0.69 8.10 -8.59
CA ARG A 64 -0.20 7.82 -9.72
C ARG A 64 -1.59 7.37 -9.29
N LEU A 65 -1.69 6.71 -8.14
CA LEU A 65 -2.96 6.28 -7.54
C LEU A 65 -3.69 7.43 -6.83
N ASP A 66 -3.01 8.55 -6.59
CA ASP A 66 -3.48 9.66 -5.76
C ASP A 66 -3.88 9.19 -4.35
N LEU A 67 -3.02 8.35 -3.75
CA LEU A 67 -3.24 7.77 -2.43
C LEU A 67 -2.05 8.03 -1.50
N PRO A 68 -2.28 8.36 -0.22
CA PRO A 68 -1.23 8.37 0.78
C PRO A 68 -0.52 7.02 0.86
N LEU A 69 0.81 7.05 0.91
CA LEU A 69 1.65 5.89 1.15
C LEU A 69 2.09 5.87 2.62
N TYR A 70 1.75 4.79 3.32
CA TYR A 70 2.22 4.50 4.66
C TYR A 70 3.29 3.41 4.61
N GLU A 71 4.48 3.71 5.12
CA GLU A 71 5.57 2.74 5.19
C GLU A 71 5.72 2.20 6.60
N ALA A 72 5.61 0.88 6.75
CA ALA A 72 6.03 0.17 7.95
C ALA A 72 7.50 -0.23 7.77
N GLN A 73 8.41 0.51 8.40
CA GLN A 73 9.84 0.22 8.31
C GLN A 73 10.25 -0.88 9.28
N ILE A 74 10.97 -1.88 8.77
CA ILE A 74 11.51 -2.97 9.58
C ILE A 74 13.05 -3.04 9.45
N PRO A 75 13.76 -3.47 10.50
CA PRO A 75 15.19 -3.68 10.41
C PRO A 75 15.50 -4.83 9.41
N PRO A 76 16.71 -4.85 8.84
CA PRO A 76 17.25 -6.04 8.23
C PRO A 76 17.11 -7.26 9.16
N GLN A 77 16.81 -8.44 8.60
CA GLN A 77 16.66 -9.70 9.36
C GLN A 77 15.58 -9.67 10.47
N ALA A 78 14.55 -8.84 10.35
CA ALA A 78 13.40 -8.87 11.26
C ALA A 78 12.77 -10.27 11.34
N SER A 79 12.47 -10.71 12.55
CA SER A 79 11.67 -11.91 12.82
C SER A 79 10.18 -11.62 12.60
N ASN A 80 9.39 -12.68 12.38
CA ASN A 80 7.93 -12.62 12.45
C ASN A 80 7.38 -13.00 13.85
N GLU A 81 8.27 -13.31 14.79
CA GLU A 81 7.96 -13.53 16.22
C GLU A 81 7.85 -12.22 17.00
#